data_AF-A0A9W6RG02-F1
#
_entry.id   AF-A0A9W6RG02-F1
#
_cell.length_a   1.000
_cell.length_b   1.000
_cell.length_c   1.000
_cell.angle_alpha   90.00
_cell.angle_beta   90.00
_cell.angle_gamma   90.00
#
_symmetry.space_group_name_H-M   'P 1'
#
loop_
_entity.id
_entity.type
_entity.pdbx_description
1 polymer ?
#
loop_
_entity_poly.entity_id
_entity_poly.type
_entity_poly.pdbx_seq_one_letter_code
_entity_poly.pdbx_strand_id
1 'polypeptide(L)'
;MRRSRWFLRLMLTAVLTWPGMAVLGSTADASSRPRPLTASQQKSRVLRQSGLLPRRAGSALPAGGFGNGVFQVYVTPARSVGAGEFTVMTGASNPAGAGLDVLFGQGVPGTSYMIIRDVTAGVDYVQGQMLTHGNEVSLDDSSIGQSTTGTTTTTTWSRSSLFVEQAVSVTGGTVADTRVSVTTSITDYNTPKHQYKIQYLWDTEIGTDDGPAIQPRAAGEPYRPFDPTVGVERTDAPATGDTAVVDNDVNPLTPSLAVALSGSGDPQAVPDSVKYVCWPDAIFAPLGGYVTDGTRDVSGSASDCLGGQGKADSAVEYVWSADANQAGPQVTASLRMSPPAAYATTMRAGSISLGSATATLTDTATGKPIAGRHVRFSAGSRTLCDVTTDAAGHATCGGLLGGLLGYDVSFAGDAIWAPSTAHGGLLLRDGRPVH
;
A
#
# COMPACT_ATOMS: atom_id res chain seq x y z
N MET A 1 77.67 -27.19 -1.62
CA MET A 1 76.54 -27.67 -0.79
C MET A 1 75.22 -27.29 -1.47
N ARG A 2 74.32 -28.28 -1.65
CA ARG A 2 72.88 -28.23 -1.99
C ARG A 2 72.41 -27.21 -3.05
N ARG A 3 72.28 -27.54 -4.35
CA ARG A 3 71.23 -28.32 -5.06
C ARG A 3 69.79 -28.06 -4.58
N SER A 4 68.98 -27.43 -5.45
CA SER A 4 67.60 -27.84 -5.74
C SER A 4 67.19 -27.42 -7.15
N ARG A 5 66.73 -28.40 -7.92
CA ARG A 5 66.22 -28.36 -9.30
C ARG A 5 64.70 -28.53 -9.23
N TRP A 6 63.93 -27.81 -10.06
CA TRP A 6 62.56 -28.15 -10.46
C TRP A 6 62.39 -27.69 -11.93
N PHE A 7 62.59 -28.58 -12.90
CA PHE A 7 61.59 -29.39 -13.64
C PHE A 7 60.65 -28.58 -14.55
N LEU A 8 61.14 -28.35 -15.76
CA LEU A 8 60.38 -27.96 -16.95
C LEU A 8 59.66 -29.21 -17.50
N ARG A 9 58.33 -29.22 -17.52
CA ARG A 9 57.53 -30.26 -18.18
C ARG A 9 57.32 -29.88 -19.65
N LEU A 10 58.08 -30.52 -20.54
CA LEU A 10 57.72 -30.68 -21.95
C LEU A 10 56.62 -31.75 -22.02
N MET A 11 55.44 -31.44 -22.54
CA MET A 11 54.49 -32.47 -22.96
C MET A 11 54.46 -32.53 -24.48
N LEU A 12 54.81 -33.74 -24.95
CA LEU A 12 54.86 -34.19 -26.32
C LEU A 12 53.42 -34.33 -26.86
N THR A 13 53.11 -33.65 -27.95
CA THR A 13 51.84 -33.80 -28.67
C THR A 13 51.96 -34.98 -29.64
N ALA A 14 51.29 -36.10 -29.35
CA ALA A 14 51.15 -37.21 -30.29
C ALA A 14 49.88 -37.01 -31.11
N VAL A 15 50.04 -36.81 -32.42
CA VAL A 15 48.96 -36.76 -33.41
C VAL A 15 48.65 -38.19 -33.82
N LEU A 16 47.50 -38.72 -33.38
CA LEU A 16 46.90 -39.94 -33.92
C LEU A 16 45.77 -39.53 -34.88
N THR A 17 45.98 -39.73 -36.17
CA THR A 17 44.95 -39.59 -37.21
C THR A 17 44.15 -40.90 -37.31
N TRP A 18 42.86 -40.84 -36.98
CA TRP A 18 41.87 -41.88 -37.30
C TRP A 18 41.03 -41.42 -38.50
N PRO A 19 40.90 -42.22 -39.58
CA PRO A 19 39.95 -41.92 -40.64
C PRO A 19 38.60 -42.58 -40.35
N GLY A 20 37.54 -41.80 -40.48
CA GLY A 20 36.21 -42.32 -40.82
C GLY A 20 35.34 -42.75 -39.65
N MET A 21 34.51 -41.84 -39.17
CA MET A 21 33.09 -42.13 -38.88
C MET A 21 32.34 -40.80 -38.88
N ALA A 22 31.45 -40.63 -39.86
CA ALA A 22 30.50 -39.52 -39.91
C ALA A 22 29.50 -39.69 -38.77
N VAL A 23 29.74 -39.00 -37.65
CA VAL A 23 28.74 -38.80 -36.60
C VAL A 23 27.94 -37.56 -37.01
N LEU A 24 26.65 -37.75 -37.28
CA LEU A 24 25.68 -36.67 -37.42
C LEU A 24 25.68 -35.86 -36.13
N GLY A 25 26.36 -34.71 -36.16
CA GLY A 25 26.38 -33.73 -35.09
C GLY A 25 25.00 -33.10 -34.92
N SER A 26 24.18 -33.71 -34.08
CA SER A 26 23.12 -32.97 -33.37
C SER A 26 23.83 -31.96 -32.47
N THR A 27 23.95 -30.72 -32.92
CA THR A 27 24.21 -29.58 -32.04
C THR A 27 23.07 -29.54 -31.04
N ALA A 28 23.26 -30.19 -29.89
CA ALA A 28 22.38 -30.05 -28.75
C ALA A 28 22.39 -28.56 -28.41
N ASP A 29 21.31 -27.90 -28.82
CA ASP A 29 21.05 -26.50 -28.63
C ASP A 29 21.35 -26.17 -27.17
N ALA A 30 22.26 -25.22 -26.95
CA ALA A 30 22.71 -24.86 -25.63
C ALA A 30 21.50 -24.40 -24.83
N SER A 31 20.97 -25.35 -24.04
CA SER A 31 20.20 -25.18 -22.82
C SER A 31 19.63 -23.77 -22.69
N SER A 32 18.41 -23.60 -23.17
CA SER A 32 17.58 -22.44 -22.87
C SER A 32 17.33 -22.43 -21.36
N ARG A 33 18.31 -21.96 -20.57
CA ARG A 33 18.09 -21.63 -19.18
C ARG A 33 16.93 -20.63 -19.17
N PRO A 34 15.83 -20.91 -18.46
CA PRO A 34 14.74 -19.96 -18.35
C PRO A 34 15.31 -18.61 -17.96
N ARG A 35 14.97 -17.56 -18.71
CA ARG A 35 15.31 -16.20 -18.27
C ARG A 35 14.75 -16.02 -16.85
N PRO A 36 15.51 -15.43 -15.91
CA PRO A 36 14.97 -15.02 -14.63
C PRO A 36 13.69 -14.22 -14.86
N LEU A 37 12.62 -14.58 -14.15
CA LEU A 37 11.39 -13.80 -14.21
C LEU A 37 11.67 -12.40 -13.62
N THR A 38 11.07 -11.38 -14.21
CA THR A 38 11.10 -10.05 -13.60
C THR A 38 10.17 -10.00 -12.38
N ALA A 39 10.39 -9.03 -11.50
CA ALA A 39 9.54 -8.75 -10.35
C ALA A 39 8.04 -8.70 -10.70
N SER A 40 7.71 -7.90 -11.70
CA SER A 40 6.35 -7.77 -12.23
C SER A 40 5.80 -9.08 -12.80
N GLN A 41 6.65 -9.94 -13.38
CA GLN A 41 6.25 -11.26 -13.85
C GLN A 41 6.01 -12.22 -12.69
N GLN A 42 6.77 -12.12 -11.60
CA GLN A 42 6.53 -12.85 -10.35
C GLN A 42 5.26 -12.35 -9.65
N LYS A 43 5.07 -11.04 -9.43
CA LYS A 43 3.80 -10.43 -8.93
C LYS A 43 2.62 -10.95 -9.74
N SER A 44 2.68 -10.79 -11.07
CA SER A 44 1.63 -11.27 -11.97
C SER A 44 1.47 -12.79 -11.98
N ARG A 45 2.52 -13.57 -11.70
CA ARG A 45 2.43 -15.04 -11.63
C ARG A 45 1.79 -15.47 -10.32
N VAL A 46 2.17 -14.86 -9.19
CA VAL A 46 1.54 -15.08 -7.88
C VAL A 46 0.06 -14.74 -7.96
N LEU A 47 -0.29 -13.55 -8.48
CA LEU A 47 -1.68 -13.11 -8.68
C LEU A 47 -2.47 -13.97 -9.69
N ARG A 48 -1.79 -14.58 -10.68
CA ARG A 48 -2.43 -15.52 -11.62
C ARG A 48 -2.57 -16.93 -11.03
N GLN A 49 -1.61 -17.38 -10.24
CA GLN A 49 -1.63 -18.67 -9.55
C GLN A 49 -2.69 -18.69 -8.45
N SER A 50 -2.98 -17.55 -7.81
CA SER A 50 -4.14 -17.42 -6.92
C SER A 50 -5.49 -17.48 -7.66
N GLY A 51 -5.50 -17.46 -9.00
CA GLY A 51 -6.67 -17.77 -9.83
C GLY A 51 -7.72 -16.67 -9.92
N LEU A 52 -7.39 -15.41 -9.57
CA LEU A 52 -8.40 -14.43 -9.14
C LEU A 52 -8.49 -13.11 -9.92
N LEU A 53 -7.92 -13.01 -11.14
CA LEU A 53 -8.05 -11.76 -11.93
C LEU A 53 -9.00 -11.85 -13.14
N PRO A 54 -10.33 -11.86 -12.96
CA PRO A 54 -11.17 -10.96 -13.73
C PRO A 54 -11.16 -9.58 -13.05
N ARG A 55 -10.69 -8.55 -13.76
CA ARG A 55 -10.89 -7.13 -13.38
C ARG A 55 -12.36 -6.93 -12.97
N ARG A 56 -12.63 -6.64 -11.69
CA ARG A 56 -14.00 -6.33 -11.25
C ARG A 56 -14.38 -4.93 -11.72
N ALA A 57 -15.54 -4.83 -12.34
CA ALA A 57 -16.27 -3.58 -12.54
C ALA A 57 -17.47 -3.59 -11.58
N GLY A 58 -17.26 -3.26 -10.30
CA GLY A 58 -18.37 -3.18 -9.34
C GLY A 58 -17.95 -2.95 -7.90
N SER A 59 -18.81 -2.27 -7.13
CA SER A 59 -18.62 -1.86 -5.73
C SER A 59 -18.86 -2.97 -4.69
N ALA A 60 -19.16 -4.20 -5.13
CA ALA A 60 -19.37 -5.31 -4.22
C ALA A 60 -18.03 -5.84 -3.68
N LEU A 61 -17.93 -5.99 -2.36
CA LEU A 61 -16.78 -6.61 -1.69
C LEU A 61 -16.61 -8.08 -2.13
N PRO A 62 -15.39 -8.63 -2.22
CA PRO A 62 -15.18 -10.06 -2.36
C PRO A 62 -15.71 -10.85 -1.17
N ALA A 63 -16.09 -12.11 -1.39
CA ALA A 63 -16.51 -13.00 -0.30
C ALA A 63 -15.29 -13.41 0.55
N GLY A 64 -15.52 -13.71 1.84
CA GLY A 64 -14.51 -14.36 2.70
C GLY A 64 -13.61 -13.44 3.53
N GLY A 65 -13.77 -12.11 3.45
CA GLY A 65 -13.06 -11.19 4.33
C GLY A 65 -13.74 -11.03 5.70
N PHE A 66 -13.03 -10.41 6.64
CA PHE A 66 -13.56 -9.92 7.93
C PHE A 66 -13.30 -8.42 8.10
N GLY A 67 -14.09 -7.73 8.94
CA GLY A 67 -13.96 -6.28 9.08
C GLY A 67 -14.96 -5.68 10.05
N ASN A 68 -14.93 -4.34 10.19
CA ASN A 68 -15.82 -3.58 11.07
C ASN A 68 -16.75 -2.63 10.30
N GLY A 69 -16.86 -2.82 8.99
CA GLY A 69 -17.62 -1.93 8.10
C GLY A 69 -16.83 -0.74 7.58
N VAL A 70 -15.79 -0.26 8.26
CA VAL A 70 -14.91 0.82 7.73
C VAL A 70 -13.74 0.25 6.94
N PHE A 71 -13.12 -0.81 7.45
CA PHE A 71 -12.15 -1.62 6.72
C PHE A 71 -12.61 -3.06 6.60
N GLN A 72 -12.15 -3.70 5.53
CA GLN A 72 -12.36 -5.09 5.20
C GLN A 72 -10.99 -5.71 4.91
N VAL A 73 -10.67 -6.79 5.60
CA VAL A 73 -9.41 -7.52 5.47
C VAL A 73 -9.68 -8.88 4.85
N TYR A 74 -8.81 -9.26 3.92
CA TYR A 74 -8.77 -10.57 3.30
C TYR A 74 -7.42 -11.19 3.62
N VAL A 75 -7.39 -12.48 3.97
CA VAL A 75 -6.17 -13.21 4.34
C VAL A 75 -6.10 -14.50 3.54
N THR A 76 -4.93 -14.81 2.98
CA THR A 76 -4.70 -16.07 2.29
C THR A 76 -4.88 -17.23 3.27
N PRO A 77 -5.71 -18.24 2.92
CA PRO A 77 -6.01 -19.33 3.83
C PRO A 77 -4.80 -20.22 4.10
N ALA A 78 -4.78 -20.90 5.25
CA ALA A 78 -3.77 -21.92 5.54
C ALA A 78 -3.68 -22.98 4.43
N ARG A 79 -2.47 -23.52 4.23
CA ARG A 79 -2.14 -24.53 3.20
C ARG A 79 -2.26 -24.02 1.75
N SER A 80 -2.36 -22.71 1.56
CA SER A 80 -2.18 -22.07 0.25
C SER A 80 -0.80 -21.41 0.21
N VAL A 81 -0.29 -21.17 -1.00
CA VAL A 81 0.92 -20.36 -1.18
C VAL A 81 0.63 -18.93 -0.71
N GLY A 82 1.49 -18.39 0.14
CA GLY A 82 1.31 -17.08 0.75
C GLY A 82 0.40 -17.12 1.97
N ALA A 83 0.35 -18.22 2.74
CA ALA A 83 -0.54 -18.30 3.90
C ALA A 83 -0.33 -17.07 4.82
N GLY A 84 -1.42 -16.49 5.32
CA GLY A 84 -1.35 -15.30 6.17
C GLY A 84 -1.06 -13.97 5.44
N GLU A 85 -0.66 -13.97 4.16
CA GLU A 85 -0.61 -12.73 3.37
C GLU A 85 -2.02 -12.12 3.36
N PHE A 86 -2.11 -10.81 3.39
CA PHE A 86 -3.37 -10.11 3.51
C PHE A 86 -3.45 -8.91 2.57
N THR A 87 -4.66 -8.43 2.36
CA THR A 87 -4.91 -7.12 1.74
C THR A 87 -6.03 -6.42 2.50
N VAL A 88 -6.10 -5.10 2.37
CA VAL A 88 -7.08 -4.27 3.06
C VAL A 88 -7.82 -3.42 2.05
N MET A 89 -9.14 -3.43 2.17
CA MET A 89 -10.05 -2.60 1.38
C MET A 89 -10.91 -1.73 2.29
N THR A 90 -11.48 -0.66 1.74
CA THR A 90 -12.53 0.11 2.39
C THR A 90 -13.82 -0.71 2.47
N GLY A 91 -14.49 -0.67 3.63
CA GLY A 91 -15.78 -1.31 3.85
C GLY A 91 -16.98 -0.43 3.49
N ALA A 92 -18.20 -0.96 3.67
CA ALA A 92 -19.45 -0.30 3.33
C ALA A 92 -19.72 1.03 4.07
N SER A 93 -19.18 1.17 5.28
CA SER A 93 -19.30 2.37 6.13
C SER A 93 -18.14 3.34 5.96
N ASN A 94 -17.21 3.07 5.05
CA ASN A 94 -16.10 3.99 4.80
C ASN A 94 -16.59 5.24 4.03
N PRO A 95 -16.22 6.45 4.47
CA PRO A 95 -16.65 7.69 3.80
C PRO A 95 -16.09 7.86 2.38
N ALA A 96 -15.04 7.13 1.99
CA ALA A 96 -14.55 7.09 0.61
C ALA A 96 -15.41 6.19 -0.31
N GLY A 97 -16.37 5.44 0.26
CA GLY A 97 -17.07 4.37 -0.43
C GLY A 97 -16.41 3.01 -0.23
N ALA A 98 -17.12 1.94 -0.58
CA ALA A 98 -16.70 0.56 -0.37
C ALA A 98 -15.86 0.01 -1.52
N GLY A 99 -14.98 -0.95 -1.21
CA GLY A 99 -14.25 -1.72 -2.20
C GLY A 99 -13.09 -0.98 -2.87
N LEU A 100 -12.61 0.10 -2.26
CA LEU A 100 -11.37 0.76 -2.65
C LEU A 100 -10.20 0.06 -1.95
N ASP A 101 -9.10 -0.15 -2.65
CA ASP A 101 -7.91 -0.73 -2.05
C ASP A 101 -7.26 0.26 -1.09
N VAL A 102 -6.61 -0.29 -0.07
CA VAL A 102 -5.72 0.40 0.88
C VAL A 102 -4.34 -0.26 0.82
N LEU A 103 -4.33 -1.58 0.72
CA LEU A 103 -3.19 -2.36 0.25
C LEU A 103 -3.60 -3.00 -1.08
N PHE A 104 -2.66 -3.17 -2.00
CA PHE A 104 -2.93 -3.73 -3.32
C PHE A 104 -3.64 -5.10 -3.22
N GLY A 105 -4.53 -5.38 -4.18
CA GLY A 105 -4.99 -6.75 -4.44
C GLY A 105 -6.47 -6.93 -4.67
N GLN A 106 -7.32 -5.90 -4.56
CA GLN A 106 -8.75 -5.98 -4.85
C GLN A 106 -9.46 -7.08 -4.03
N GLY A 107 -9.04 -7.25 -2.77
CA GLY A 107 -9.48 -8.30 -1.86
C GLY A 107 -8.93 -9.69 -2.16
N VAL A 108 -7.92 -9.77 -3.03
CA VAL A 108 -7.08 -10.94 -3.28
C VAL A 108 -5.71 -10.66 -2.67
N PRO A 109 -5.41 -11.25 -1.50
CA PRO A 109 -4.09 -11.11 -0.90
C PRO A 109 -2.99 -11.65 -1.81
N GLY A 110 -1.76 -11.15 -1.60
CA GLY A 110 -0.61 -11.60 -2.39
C GLY A 110 0.62 -10.70 -2.33
N THR A 111 0.51 -9.51 -1.73
CA THR A 111 1.52 -8.45 -1.84
C THR A 111 1.89 -7.79 -0.51
N SER A 112 1.32 -8.24 0.61
CA SER A 112 1.84 -7.96 1.95
C SER A 112 2.81 -9.08 2.36
N TYR A 113 4.08 -8.76 2.57
CA TYR A 113 5.08 -9.78 2.92
C TYR A 113 5.61 -9.61 4.32
N MET A 114 6.04 -10.74 4.87
CA MET A 114 6.83 -10.82 6.08
C MET A 114 8.08 -11.66 5.83
N ILE A 115 9.22 -11.17 6.30
CA ILE A 115 10.47 -11.96 6.40
C ILE A 115 10.93 -11.92 7.85
N ILE A 116 11.34 -13.07 8.39
CA ILE A 116 11.93 -13.21 9.72
C ILE A 116 13.35 -13.75 9.55
N ARG A 117 14.36 -12.95 9.87
CA ARG A 117 15.76 -13.38 9.87
C ARG A 117 16.14 -13.91 11.23
N ASP A 118 16.49 -15.18 11.32
CA ASP A 118 17.28 -15.72 12.43
C ASP A 118 18.75 -15.35 12.22
N VAL A 119 19.19 -14.32 12.93
CA VAL A 119 20.54 -13.75 12.83
C VAL A 119 21.59 -14.76 13.30
N THR A 120 21.24 -15.62 14.26
CA THR A 120 22.15 -16.62 14.82
C THR A 120 22.38 -17.77 13.85
N ALA A 121 21.32 -18.27 13.22
CA ALA A 121 21.40 -19.37 12.25
C ALA A 121 21.75 -18.90 10.83
N GLY A 122 21.58 -17.61 10.53
CA GLY A 122 21.77 -17.06 9.19
C GLY A 122 20.69 -17.49 8.20
N VAL A 123 19.46 -17.73 8.68
CA VAL A 123 18.32 -18.23 7.88
C VAL A 123 17.21 -17.18 7.85
N ASP A 124 16.63 -16.95 6.67
CA ASP A 124 15.51 -16.05 6.48
C ASP A 124 14.22 -16.85 6.25
N TYR A 125 13.28 -16.79 7.18
CA TYR A 125 11.96 -17.39 7.04
C TYR A 125 11.03 -16.41 6.31
N VAL A 126 10.63 -16.76 5.10
CA VAL A 126 9.83 -15.90 4.22
C VAL A 126 8.38 -16.37 4.24
N GLN A 127 7.44 -15.45 4.41
CA GLN A 127 6.01 -15.73 4.20
C GLN A 127 5.76 -15.97 2.71
N GLY A 128 5.09 -17.06 2.36
CA GLY A 128 4.91 -17.44 0.96
C GLY A 128 6.05 -18.25 0.37
N GLN A 129 5.98 -18.49 -0.95
CA GLN A 129 6.99 -19.27 -1.71
C GLN A 129 7.92 -18.40 -2.56
N MET A 130 7.91 -17.08 -2.36
CA MET A 130 8.77 -16.18 -3.11
C MET A 130 10.15 -16.10 -2.45
N LEU A 131 10.96 -17.12 -2.72
CA LEU A 131 12.36 -17.18 -2.29
C LEU A 131 13.26 -16.56 -3.36
N THR A 132 13.96 -15.51 -2.99
CA THR A 132 14.83 -14.66 -3.82
C THR A 132 16.31 -14.84 -3.47
N HIS A 133 16.63 -15.35 -2.26
CA HIS A 133 18.00 -15.58 -1.79
C HIS A 133 18.25 -17.03 -1.34
N GLY A 134 19.51 -17.44 -1.36
CA GLY A 134 19.91 -18.84 -1.06
C GLY A 134 19.78 -19.25 0.42
N ASN A 135 19.66 -18.28 1.33
CA ASN A 135 19.45 -18.51 2.76
C ASN A 135 17.97 -18.44 3.17
N GLU A 136 17.07 -18.22 2.21
CA GLU A 136 15.64 -18.12 2.47
C GLU A 136 14.96 -19.49 2.47
N VAL A 137 14.01 -19.64 3.38
CA VAL A 137 13.16 -20.81 3.52
C VAL A 137 11.71 -20.36 3.66
N SER A 138 10.81 -21.02 2.94
CA SER A 138 9.39 -20.72 3.00
C SER A 138 8.83 -21.12 4.37
N LEU A 139 8.04 -20.22 4.97
CA LEU A 139 7.18 -20.53 6.11
C LEU A 139 6.06 -21.49 5.69
N ASP A 140 5.61 -21.46 4.44
CA ASP A 140 4.54 -22.36 3.96
C ASP A 140 4.97 -23.83 3.92
N ASP A 141 6.27 -24.12 3.93
CA ASP A 141 6.81 -25.48 4.00
C ASP A 141 6.79 -26.06 5.44
N SER A 142 6.27 -25.30 6.41
CA SER A 142 6.15 -25.69 7.81
C SER A 142 4.76 -26.23 8.16
N SER A 143 4.56 -26.66 9.41
CA SER A 143 3.20 -26.96 9.88
C SER A 143 2.42 -25.66 10.06
N ILE A 144 1.39 -25.45 9.23
CA ILE A 144 0.56 -24.24 9.25
C ILE A 144 -0.78 -24.49 9.95
N GLY A 145 -1.14 -23.60 10.88
CA GLY A 145 -2.49 -23.46 11.43
C GLY A 145 -3.08 -22.09 11.08
N GLN A 146 -4.40 -22.01 10.97
CA GLN A 146 -5.08 -20.71 10.88
C GLN A 146 -6.47 -20.79 11.49
N SER A 147 -6.86 -19.73 12.18
CA SER A 147 -8.21 -19.57 12.73
C SER A 147 -8.68 -18.13 12.54
N THR A 148 -9.98 -17.96 12.33
CA THR A 148 -10.62 -16.65 12.28
C THR A 148 -11.67 -16.59 13.36
N THR A 149 -11.55 -15.62 14.27
CA THR A 149 -12.49 -15.39 15.37
C THR A 149 -12.90 -13.92 15.35
N GLY A 150 -14.17 -13.65 15.04
CA GLY A 150 -14.68 -12.29 14.92
C GLY A 150 -13.94 -11.51 13.82
N THR A 151 -13.28 -10.43 14.20
CA THR A 151 -12.52 -9.54 13.31
C THR A 151 -11.01 -9.80 13.35
N THR A 152 -10.60 -10.99 13.73
CA THR A 152 -9.18 -11.38 13.80
C THR A 152 -8.95 -12.71 13.12
N THR A 153 -7.93 -12.77 12.26
CA THR A 153 -7.35 -14.02 11.76
C THR A 153 -5.96 -14.20 12.34
N THR A 154 -5.73 -15.37 12.92
CA THR A 154 -4.41 -15.79 13.42
C THR A 154 -3.89 -16.90 12.53
N THR A 155 -2.69 -16.71 11.97
CA THR A 155 -1.94 -17.71 11.20
C THR A 155 -0.71 -18.12 12.00
N THR A 156 -0.45 -19.42 12.11
CA THR A 156 0.67 -19.98 12.86
C THR A 156 1.52 -20.88 11.99
N TRP A 157 2.83 -20.84 12.21
CA TRP A 157 3.82 -21.70 11.56
C TRP A 157 4.68 -22.35 12.62
N SER A 158 4.83 -23.67 12.56
CA SER A 158 5.67 -24.42 13.48
C SER A 158 6.77 -25.18 12.75
N ARG A 159 8.01 -24.92 13.14
CA ARG A 159 9.22 -25.64 12.76
C ARG A 159 9.95 -26.11 14.03
N SER A 160 10.84 -27.08 13.89
CA SER A 160 11.44 -27.85 15.00
C SER A 160 11.90 -27.05 16.22
N SER A 161 12.38 -25.82 16.04
CA SER A 161 12.83 -24.94 17.12
C SER A 161 12.21 -23.54 17.10
N LEU A 162 11.22 -23.31 16.24
CA LEU A 162 10.63 -21.99 16.01
C LEU A 162 9.11 -22.10 15.83
N PHE A 163 8.35 -21.32 16.59
CA PHE A 163 6.94 -21.11 16.37
C PHE A 163 6.70 -19.63 16.07
N VAL A 164 6.01 -19.35 14.97
CA VAL A 164 5.65 -17.99 14.54
C VAL A 164 4.13 -17.89 14.56
N GLU A 165 3.62 -16.82 15.14
CA GLU A 165 2.21 -16.46 15.11
C GLU A 165 2.07 -15.07 14.47
N GLN A 166 1.19 -14.93 13.49
CA GLN A 166 0.79 -13.64 12.93
C GLN A 166 -0.70 -13.46 13.16
N ALA A 167 -1.09 -12.38 13.84
CA ALA A 167 -2.47 -11.99 14.04
C ALA A 167 -2.77 -10.73 13.21
N VAL A 168 -3.73 -10.83 12.29
CA VAL A 168 -4.28 -9.69 11.54
C VAL A 168 -5.67 -9.40 12.12
N SER A 169 -5.87 -8.21 12.66
CA SER A 169 -7.10 -7.84 13.37
C SER A 169 -7.65 -6.50 12.90
N VAL A 170 -8.97 -6.37 12.89
CA VAL A 170 -9.68 -5.09 12.71
C VAL A 170 -10.37 -4.73 14.02
N THR A 171 -10.07 -3.54 14.52
CA THR A 171 -10.66 -2.98 15.75
C THR A 171 -11.28 -1.61 15.48
N GLY A 172 -12.02 -1.08 16.46
CA GLY A 172 -12.79 0.16 16.35
C GLY A 172 -14.15 -0.05 15.68
N GLY A 173 -15.05 0.92 15.83
CA GLY A 173 -16.40 0.89 15.27
C GLY A 173 -16.75 2.08 14.38
N THR A 174 -15.84 3.06 14.26
CA THR A 174 -16.02 4.33 13.57
C THR A 174 -14.81 4.63 12.70
N VAL A 175 -14.91 5.64 11.83
CA VAL A 175 -13.78 6.13 11.04
C VAL A 175 -12.62 6.61 11.92
N ALA A 176 -12.94 7.20 13.09
CA ALA A 176 -11.94 7.82 13.95
C ALA A 176 -11.09 6.82 14.74
N ASP A 177 -11.67 5.67 15.09
CA ASP A 177 -11.04 4.66 15.95
C ASP A 177 -10.74 3.34 15.22
N THR A 178 -11.14 3.20 13.94
CA THR A 178 -10.84 1.99 13.19
C THR A 178 -9.34 1.80 12.99
N ARG A 179 -8.89 0.57 13.19
CA ARG A 179 -7.49 0.19 12.98
C ARG A 179 -7.43 -1.24 12.47
N VAL A 180 -6.60 -1.47 11.46
CA VAL A 180 -6.11 -2.80 11.12
C VAL A 180 -4.72 -2.95 11.73
N SER A 181 -4.52 -3.98 12.55
CA SER A 181 -3.24 -4.27 13.20
C SER A 181 -2.75 -5.64 12.77
N VAL A 182 -1.45 -5.72 12.51
CA VAL A 182 -0.71 -6.95 12.19
C VAL A 182 0.35 -7.13 13.25
N THR A 183 0.22 -8.18 14.04
CA THR A 183 1.15 -8.52 15.11
C THR A 183 1.82 -9.84 14.78
N THR A 184 3.16 -9.86 14.76
CA THR A 184 3.93 -11.10 14.66
C THR A 184 4.61 -11.39 15.99
N SER A 185 4.40 -12.58 16.52
CA SER A 185 5.04 -13.11 17.73
C SER A 185 5.90 -14.33 17.38
N ILE A 186 7.09 -14.42 17.95
CA ILE A 186 8.01 -15.54 17.76
C ILE A 186 8.21 -16.25 19.09
N THR A 187 7.99 -17.56 19.15
CA THR A 187 8.45 -18.42 20.25
C THR A 187 9.63 -19.24 19.77
N ASP A 188 10.81 -18.93 20.30
CA ASP A 188 12.04 -19.67 20.04
C ASP A 188 12.22 -20.78 21.09
N TYR A 189 12.39 -22.03 20.66
CA TYR A 189 12.64 -23.18 21.52
C TYR A 189 14.13 -23.56 21.64
N ASN A 190 15.04 -22.90 20.93
CA ASN A 190 16.48 -23.12 21.03
C ASN A 190 17.00 -22.79 22.45
N THR A 191 18.15 -23.38 22.80
CA THR A 191 18.94 -23.05 23.99
C THR A 191 20.42 -23.10 23.60
N PRO A 192 21.14 -21.96 23.52
CA PRO A 192 20.68 -20.59 23.83
C PRO A 192 19.62 -20.05 22.85
N LYS A 193 18.91 -18.99 23.24
CA LYS A 193 17.95 -18.30 22.37
C LYS A 193 18.67 -17.59 21.22
N HIS A 194 18.05 -17.57 20.05
CA HIS A 194 18.54 -16.91 18.85
C HIS A 194 18.06 -15.45 18.78
N GLN A 195 18.74 -14.66 17.94
CA GLN A 195 18.38 -13.26 17.64
C GLN A 195 17.54 -13.20 16.37
N TYR A 196 16.52 -12.34 16.36
CA TYR A 196 15.63 -12.22 15.21
C TYR A 196 15.53 -10.78 14.69
N LYS A 197 15.45 -10.63 13.37
CA LYS A 197 14.93 -9.42 12.73
C LYS A 197 13.62 -9.75 12.03
N ILE A 198 12.69 -8.82 12.02
CA ILE A 198 11.41 -8.97 11.34
C ILE A 198 11.28 -7.81 10.36
N GLN A 199 10.83 -8.10 9.16
CA GLN A 199 10.50 -7.12 8.15
C GLN A 199 9.06 -7.33 7.69
N TYR A 200 8.32 -6.22 7.57
CA TYR A 200 7.10 -6.17 6.77
C TYR A 200 7.35 -5.33 5.53
N LEU A 201 6.78 -5.76 4.40
CA LEU A 201 6.71 -4.98 3.17
C LEU A 201 5.26 -4.96 2.70
N TRP A 202 4.63 -3.78 2.73
CA TRP A 202 3.23 -3.62 2.37
C TRP A 202 3.12 -2.84 1.06
N ASP A 203 2.60 -3.53 0.05
CA ASP A 203 2.20 -2.97 -1.24
C ASP A 203 1.01 -2.04 -1.07
N THR A 204 1.23 -0.73 -1.23
CA THR A 204 0.20 0.26 -0.96
C THR A 204 -0.53 0.61 -2.23
N GLU A 205 -1.85 0.44 -2.24
CA GLU A 205 -2.72 0.95 -3.29
C GLU A 205 -3.83 1.76 -2.61
N ILE A 206 -3.91 3.08 -2.81
CA ILE A 206 -4.96 3.91 -2.21
C ILE A 206 -6.01 4.22 -3.27
N GLY A 207 -7.17 3.57 -3.16
CA GLY A 207 -8.22 3.71 -4.17
C GLY A 207 -7.86 2.95 -5.44
N THR A 208 -7.33 3.66 -6.43
CA THR A 208 -6.87 3.11 -7.73
C THR A 208 -5.42 3.46 -8.04
N ASP A 209 -4.75 4.07 -7.06
CA ASP A 209 -3.38 4.53 -7.12
C ASP A 209 -2.47 3.49 -6.48
N ASP A 210 -1.74 2.74 -7.33
CA ASP A 210 -0.78 1.67 -6.97
C ASP A 210 0.61 2.26 -6.61
N GLY A 211 0.79 3.57 -6.78
CA GLY A 211 1.99 4.31 -6.40
C GLY A 211 1.67 5.50 -5.51
N PRO A 212 0.91 5.34 -4.41
CA PRO A 212 0.44 6.47 -3.62
C PRO A 212 1.61 7.18 -2.93
N ALA A 213 1.64 8.51 -2.99
CA ALA A 213 2.63 9.33 -2.30
C ALA A 213 2.46 9.26 -0.78
N ILE A 214 3.46 9.71 -0.03
CA ILE A 214 3.42 9.70 1.42
C ILE A 214 3.55 11.09 2.04
N GLN A 215 3.14 11.22 3.29
CA GLN A 215 3.37 12.37 4.13
C GLN A 215 3.79 11.87 5.52
N PRO A 216 5.10 11.88 5.85
CA PRO A 216 5.59 11.50 7.18
C PRO A 216 5.07 12.45 8.25
N ARG A 217 4.56 11.92 9.37
CA ARG A 217 3.95 12.69 10.46
C ARG A 217 4.33 12.11 11.81
N ALA A 218 4.39 12.96 12.84
CA ALA A 218 4.57 12.47 14.20
C ALA A 218 3.46 11.46 14.58
N ALA A 219 3.74 10.57 15.53
CA ALA A 219 2.79 9.54 15.92
C ALA A 219 1.45 10.15 16.37
N GLY A 220 0.35 9.66 15.83
CA GLY A 220 -1.00 10.14 16.10
C GLY A 220 -1.43 11.36 15.26
N GLU A 221 -0.51 12.08 14.61
CA GLU A 221 -0.86 13.25 13.80
C GLU A 221 -1.60 12.83 12.52
N PRO A 222 -2.72 13.50 12.16
CA PRO A 222 -3.49 13.17 10.98
C PRO A 222 -2.85 13.74 9.71
N TYR A 223 -3.15 13.12 8.56
CA TYR A 223 -2.83 13.63 7.23
C TYR A 223 -3.31 15.08 7.04
N ARG A 224 -2.46 15.98 6.52
CA ARG A 224 -2.83 17.38 6.24
C ARG A 224 -2.92 17.61 4.73
N PRO A 225 -4.13 17.91 4.19
CA PRO A 225 -4.39 17.96 2.75
C PRO A 225 -3.58 18.96 1.92
N PHE A 226 -3.03 20.00 2.56
CA PHE A 226 -2.29 21.06 1.87
C PHE A 226 -0.80 21.09 2.22
N ASP A 227 -0.34 20.16 3.05
CA ASP A 227 1.07 20.01 3.34
C ASP A 227 1.71 19.17 2.22
N PRO A 228 2.99 19.39 1.88
CA PRO A 228 3.65 18.65 0.82
C PRO A 228 3.61 17.13 1.05
N THR A 229 3.48 16.37 -0.03
CA THR A 229 3.69 14.93 -0.06
C THR A 229 5.10 14.62 -0.62
N VAL A 230 5.55 13.39 -0.39
CA VAL A 230 6.82 12.84 -0.85
C VAL A 230 6.50 11.71 -1.81
N GLY A 231 6.93 11.85 -3.07
CA GLY A 231 6.77 10.81 -4.08
C GLY A 231 8.05 10.05 -4.42
N VAL A 232 9.16 10.38 -3.75
CA VAL A 232 10.47 9.75 -3.95
C VAL A 232 10.78 8.78 -2.83
N GLU A 233 11.63 7.79 -3.10
CA GLU A 233 12.06 6.86 -2.06
C GLU A 233 12.67 7.57 -0.86
N ARG A 234 12.49 6.99 0.31
CA ARG A 234 12.93 7.62 1.55
C ARG A 234 13.12 6.60 2.64
N THR A 235 14.12 6.82 3.47
CA THR A 235 14.26 6.12 4.76
C THR A 235 14.07 7.12 5.88
N ASP A 236 13.14 6.78 6.76
CA ASP A 236 12.83 7.54 7.96
C ASP A 236 13.45 6.88 9.20
N ALA A 237 13.79 7.71 10.18
CA ALA A 237 14.38 7.26 11.43
C ALA A 237 13.38 6.42 12.26
N PRO A 238 13.88 5.54 13.16
CA PRO A 238 13.07 4.63 13.97
C PRO A 238 11.84 5.23 14.65
N ALA A 239 11.88 6.52 15.01
CA ALA A 239 10.89 7.18 15.85
C ALA A 239 9.91 8.11 15.10
N THR A 240 9.81 8.04 13.76
CA THR A 240 9.15 9.11 13.00
C THR A 240 7.64 9.17 13.10
N GLY A 241 6.99 8.21 13.76
CA GLY A 241 5.56 8.25 14.00
C GLY A 241 4.77 7.56 12.90
N ASP A 242 3.74 8.22 12.38
CA ASP A 242 2.89 7.64 11.34
C ASP A 242 3.28 8.14 9.96
N THR A 243 3.16 7.28 8.97
CA THR A 243 3.29 7.67 7.56
C THR A 243 1.90 7.71 6.96
N ALA A 244 1.40 8.90 6.64
CA ALA A 244 0.17 9.00 5.87
C ALA A 244 0.48 8.61 4.42
N VAL A 245 -0.25 7.65 3.86
CA VAL A 245 -0.19 7.23 2.46
C VAL A 245 -1.44 7.74 1.78
N VAL A 246 -1.27 8.36 0.61
CA VAL A 246 -2.28 9.22 0.01
C VAL A 246 -2.28 9.13 -1.51
N ASP A 247 -3.49 9.05 -2.08
CA ASP A 247 -3.72 9.04 -3.53
C ASP A 247 -3.18 10.33 -4.21
N ASN A 248 -2.27 10.17 -5.17
CA ASN A 248 -1.66 11.21 -6.00
C ASN A 248 -1.80 10.98 -7.52
N ASP A 249 -2.38 9.86 -7.96
CA ASP A 249 -2.51 9.48 -9.39
C ASP A 249 -3.37 10.45 -10.23
N VAL A 250 -4.19 11.28 -9.59
CA VAL A 250 -5.19 12.13 -10.28
C VAL A 250 -4.93 13.65 -10.13
N ASN A 251 -3.84 14.11 -9.49
CA ASN A 251 -3.85 15.48 -8.99
C ASN A 251 -2.78 16.48 -9.44
N PRO A 252 -3.31 17.60 -9.98
CA PRO A 252 -3.30 18.89 -9.31
C PRO A 252 -4.44 19.15 -8.28
N LEU A 253 -5.43 18.26 -8.04
CA LEU A 253 -6.51 18.45 -7.04
C LEU A 253 -6.16 17.86 -5.65
N THR A 254 -7.13 17.76 -4.73
CA THR A 254 -6.91 17.18 -3.38
C THR A 254 -7.25 15.68 -3.30
N PRO A 255 -6.50 14.87 -2.54
CA PRO A 255 -6.75 13.42 -2.39
C PRO A 255 -8.08 13.11 -1.73
N SER A 256 -8.79 12.08 -2.18
CA SER A 256 -10.11 11.68 -1.65
C SER A 256 -10.06 10.62 -0.56
N LEU A 257 -8.91 9.94 -0.42
CA LEU A 257 -8.64 8.93 0.58
C LEU A 257 -7.18 9.05 1.03
N ALA A 258 -6.96 8.90 2.33
CA ALA A 258 -5.64 8.73 2.91
C ALA A 258 -5.75 7.84 4.15
N VAL A 259 -4.67 7.10 4.42
CA VAL A 259 -4.54 6.22 5.58
C VAL A 259 -3.22 6.50 6.27
N ALA A 260 -3.15 6.31 7.57
CA ALA A 260 -1.92 6.41 8.33
C ALA A 260 -1.42 5.01 8.67
N LEU A 261 -0.19 4.69 8.26
CA LEU A 261 0.50 3.46 8.60
C LEU A 261 1.48 3.74 9.74
N SER A 262 1.62 2.78 10.65
CA SER A 262 2.39 2.94 11.87
C SER A 262 3.05 1.63 12.26
N GLY A 263 4.35 1.65 12.57
CA GLY A 263 5.05 0.52 13.17
C GLY A 263 5.13 0.58 14.70
N SER A 264 4.60 1.63 15.34
CA SER A 264 4.77 1.87 16.78
C SER A 264 3.52 1.52 17.60
N GLY A 265 2.70 0.57 17.14
CA GLY A 265 1.46 0.18 17.81
C GLY A 265 1.68 -0.48 19.19
N ASP A 266 2.89 -0.98 19.42
CA ASP A 266 3.37 -1.52 20.69
C ASP A 266 4.66 -0.79 21.11
N PRO A 267 4.74 -0.21 22.32
CA PRO A 267 5.96 0.45 22.81
C PRO A 267 7.18 -0.48 22.88
N GLN A 268 7.01 -1.82 22.84
CA GLN A 268 8.12 -2.77 22.82
C GLN A 268 8.75 -2.98 21.43
N ALA A 269 8.15 -2.44 20.36
CA ALA A 269 8.56 -2.73 18.98
C ALA A 269 8.48 -1.50 18.08
N VAL A 270 9.20 -0.44 18.42
CA VAL A 270 9.46 0.64 17.45
C VAL A 270 10.36 0.09 16.34
N PRO A 271 10.02 0.25 15.05
CA PRO A 271 10.87 -0.23 13.95
C PRO A 271 12.23 0.47 14.00
N ASP A 272 13.31 -0.24 13.69
CA ASP A 272 14.62 0.36 13.48
C ASP A 272 14.64 1.26 12.24
N SER A 273 13.81 0.95 11.25
CA SER A 273 13.65 1.77 10.05
C SER A 273 12.25 1.64 9.47
N VAL A 274 11.75 2.75 8.93
CA VAL A 274 10.60 2.79 8.04
C VAL A 274 11.09 3.30 6.69
N LYS A 275 10.73 2.64 5.59
CA LYS A 275 11.14 3.06 4.26
C LYS A 275 9.95 3.15 3.33
N TYR A 276 9.97 4.17 2.48
CA TYR A 276 9.11 4.29 1.32
C TYR A 276 9.93 3.89 0.09
N VAL A 277 9.48 2.86 -0.61
CA VAL A 277 10.33 2.08 -1.52
C VAL A 277 9.60 1.75 -2.82
N CYS A 278 10.37 1.45 -3.86
CA CYS A 278 9.85 0.80 -5.05
C CYS A 278 9.48 -0.66 -4.76
N TRP A 279 8.19 -1.02 -4.81
CA TRP A 279 7.75 -2.37 -4.43
C TRP A 279 8.38 -3.48 -5.30
N PRO A 280 8.40 -3.37 -6.65
CA PRO A 280 9.01 -4.39 -7.50
C PRO A 280 10.47 -4.67 -7.21
N ASP A 281 11.23 -3.70 -6.70
CA ASP A 281 12.65 -3.90 -6.38
C ASP A 281 12.84 -4.33 -4.92
N ALA A 282 12.08 -3.75 -3.99
CA ALA A 282 12.15 -4.03 -2.57
C ALA A 282 11.85 -5.49 -2.23
N ILE A 283 10.91 -6.10 -2.95
CA ILE A 283 10.54 -7.50 -2.72
C ILE A 283 11.64 -8.51 -3.09
N PHE A 284 12.65 -8.09 -3.87
CA PHE A 284 13.84 -8.90 -4.18
C PHE A 284 15.06 -8.52 -3.36
N ALA A 285 14.96 -7.52 -2.50
CA ALA A 285 16.05 -7.19 -1.60
C ALA A 285 16.06 -8.16 -0.41
N PRO A 286 17.26 -8.53 0.09
CA PRO A 286 17.33 -9.33 1.31
C PRO A 286 16.80 -8.51 2.48
N LEU A 287 16.35 -9.15 3.57
CA LEU A 287 15.82 -8.44 4.74
C LEU A 287 16.73 -7.30 5.19
N GLY A 288 16.15 -6.09 5.25
CA GLY A 288 16.79 -4.83 5.61
C GLY A 288 17.80 -4.28 4.59
N GLY A 289 18.01 -4.98 3.48
CA GLY A 289 19.03 -4.68 2.47
C GLY A 289 18.59 -3.71 1.38
N TYR A 290 17.31 -3.33 1.31
CA TYR A 290 16.86 -2.31 0.37
C TYR A 290 17.48 -0.95 0.72
N VAL A 291 18.17 -0.34 -0.24
CA VAL A 291 18.78 0.99 -0.11
C VAL A 291 17.93 1.97 -0.90
N THR A 292 17.37 2.98 -0.23
CA THR A 292 16.54 4.00 -0.86
C THR A 292 17.39 5.03 -1.61
N ASP A 293 16.87 5.49 -2.75
CA ASP A 293 17.40 6.61 -3.50
C ASP A 293 16.43 7.80 -3.40
N GLY A 294 16.79 8.81 -2.59
CA GLY A 294 16.00 10.02 -2.40
C GLY A 294 15.75 10.87 -3.65
N THR A 295 16.28 10.47 -4.81
CA THR A 295 16.03 11.10 -6.11
C THR A 295 15.10 10.29 -7.01
N ARG A 296 14.84 9.02 -6.67
CA ARG A 296 14.00 8.12 -7.47
C ARG A 296 12.53 8.34 -7.15
N ASP A 297 11.78 8.76 -8.15
CA ASP A 297 10.31 8.86 -8.09
C ASP A 297 9.69 7.46 -8.12
N VAL A 298 8.85 7.15 -7.14
CA VAL A 298 8.12 5.89 -7.02
C VAL A 298 6.61 6.08 -7.03
N SER A 299 6.13 7.32 -7.13
CA SER A 299 4.69 7.66 -7.05
C SER A 299 4.17 8.39 -8.28
N GLY A 300 5.02 9.17 -8.94
CA GLY A 300 4.61 10.02 -10.05
C GLY A 300 4.36 9.24 -11.33
N SER A 301 3.63 9.88 -12.25
CA SER A 301 3.41 9.34 -13.61
C SER A 301 4.70 9.13 -14.43
N ALA A 302 5.82 9.72 -14.01
CA ALA A 302 7.14 9.57 -14.61
C ALA A 302 8.03 8.57 -13.85
N SER A 303 7.51 7.91 -12.81
CA SER A 303 8.19 6.89 -12.02
C SER A 303 8.77 5.81 -12.92
N ASP A 304 10.01 5.39 -12.64
CA ASP A 304 10.61 4.19 -13.23
C ASP A 304 10.32 2.93 -12.39
N CYS A 305 9.71 3.10 -11.23
CA CYS A 305 9.23 2.04 -10.39
C CYS A 305 7.87 1.57 -10.86
N LEU A 306 7.88 0.68 -11.86
CA LEU A 306 6.67 0.29 -12.56
C LEU A 306 6.19 -1.12 -12.18
N GLY A 307 4.91 -1.20 -11.82
CA GLY A 307 4.21 -2.45 -11.56
C GLY A 307 3.81 -3.20 -12.84
N GLY A 308 3.04 -4.27 -12.66
CA GLY A 308 2.59 -5.12 -13.77
C GLY A 308 1.74 -4.41 -14.83
N GLN A 309 1.13 -3.26 -14.48
CA GLN A 309 0.31 -2.44 -15.38
C GLN A 309 1.08 -1.26 -16.00
N GLY A 310 2.38 -1.12 -15.73
CA GLY A 310 3.17 0.04 -16.19
C GLY A 310 2.82 1.35 -15.49
N LYS A 311 2.19 1.28 -14.31
CA LYS A 311 1.97 2.39 -13.39
C LYS A 311 3.02 2.37 -12.27
N ALA A 312 3.17 3.48 -11.57
CA ALA A 312 3.91 3.54 -10.31
C ALA A 312 3.45 2.41 -9.35
N ASP A 313 4.38 1.80 -8.62
CA ASP A 313 4.16 0.62 -7.75
C ASP A 313 5.00 0.76 -6.47
N SER A 314 4.42 1.41 -5.46
CA SER A 314 5.16 1.83 -4.26
C SER A 314 4.74 1.06 -3.01
N ALA A 315 5.63 0.99 -2.03
CA ALA A 315 5.37 0.28 -0.80
C ALA A 315 5.98 0.94 0.44
N VAL A 316 5.51 0.49 1.59
CA VAL A 316 6.10 0.81 2.89
C VAL A 316 6.76 -0.43 3.49
N GLU A 317 8.06 -0.31 3.79
CA GLU A 317 8.86 -1.32 4.47
C GLU A 317 9.07 -0.93 5.94
N TYR A 318 8.81 -1.86 6.85
CA TYR A 318 9.16 -1.75 8.26
C TYR A 318 10.19 -2.81 8.61
N VAL A 319 11.23 -2.45 9.37
CA VAL A 319 12.24 -3.40 9.85
C VAL A 319 12.45 -3.23 11.34
N TRP A 320 12.40 -4.34 12.08
CA TRP A 320 12.67 -4.41 13.51
C TRP A 320 13.83 -5.36 13.79
N SER A 321 14.69 -5.02 14.73
CA SER A 321 15.62 -5.96 15.36
C SER A 321 15.05 -6.30 16.74
N ALA A 322 14.60 -7.53 16.90
CA ALA A 322 14.21 -8.01 18.22
C ALA A 322 15.46 -8.44 19.00
N ASP A 323 15.52 -8.06 20.27
CA ASP A 323 16.59 -8.50 21.17
C ASP A 323 16.46 -10.01 21.46
N ALA A 324 17.53 -10.80 21.28
CA ALA A 324 17.55 -12.22 21.66
C ALA A 324 17.22 -12.48 23.13
N ASN A 325 17.42 -11.48 23.99
CA ASN A 325 17.15 -11.62 25.40
C ASN A 325 15.66 -11.45 25.74
N GLN A 326 14.85 -10.99 24.78
CA GLN A 326 13.40 -10.94 24.96
C GLN A 326 12.83 -12.33 24.75
N ALA A 327 12.26 -12.89 25.83
CA ALA A 327 11.46 -14.10 25.73
C ALA A 327 10.20 -13.78 24.91
N GLY A 328 10.20 -14.19 23.65
CA GLY A 328 9.05 -14.06 22.77
C GLY A 328 9.01 -12.75 21.97
N PRO A 329 9.94 -12.51 21.00
CA PRO A 329 9.90 -11.32 20.15
C PRO A 329 8.51 -11.06 19.58
N GLN A 330 8.01 -9.84 19.75
CA GLN A 330 6.72 -9.41 19.23
C GLN A 330 6.88 -8.06 18.56
N VAL A 331 6.33 -7.91 17.34
CA VAL A 331 6.27 -6.64 16.62
C VAL A 331 4.86 -6.39 16.13
N THR A 332 4.45 -5.12 16.05
CA THR A 332 3.13 -4.75 15.55
C THR A 332 3.23 -3.58 14.59
N ALA A 333 2.67 -3.73 13.40
CA ALA A 333 2.34 -2.61 12.53
C ALA A 333 0.83 -2.45 12.43
N SER A 334 0.38 -1.26 12.05
CA SER A 334 -1.03 -0.98 11.90
C SER A 334 -1.28 0.06 10.83
N LEU A 335 -2.49 0.07 10.30
CA LEU A 335 -3.03 1.15 9.48
C LEU A 335 -4.36 1.64 10.06
N ARG A 336 -4.69 2.89 9.80
CA ARG A 336 -5.95 3.53 10.21
C ARG A 336 -6.36 4.61 9.22
N MET A 337 -7.61 5.07 9.30
CA MET A 337 -8.05 6.23 8.53
C MET A 337 -7.28 7.50 8.92
N SER A 338 -6.97 8.33 7.93
CA SER A 338 -6.28 9.60 8.14
C SER A 338 -6.81 10.66 7.16
N PRO A 339 -7.48 11.72 7.63
CA PRO A 339 -7.69 12.08 9.03
C PRO A 339 -8.71 11.15 9.73
N PRO A 340 -8.72 11.08 11.07
CA PRO A 340 -9.72 10.31 11.82
C PRO A 340 -11.12 10.95 11.76
N ALA A 341 -11.20 12.23 11.43
CA ALA A 341 -12.44 12.94 11.13
C ALA A 341 -12.20 13.87 9.94
N ALA A 342 -13.19 13.95 9.06
CA ALA A 342 -13.10 14.80 7.88
C ALA A 342 -12.95 16.28 8.27
N TYR A 343 -12.11 17.00 7.54
CA TYR A 343 -11.86 18.43 7.71
C TYR A 343 -13.09 19.25 7.37
N ALA A 344 -13.46 20.19 8.23
CA ALA A 344 -14.60 21.06 8.02
C ALA A 344 -14.44 21.86 6.72
N THR A 345 -15.50 21.90 5.90
CA THR A 345 -15.53 22.71 4.68
C THR A 345 -16.52 23.85 4.78
N THR A 346 -16.24 24.91 4.05
CA THR A 346 -17.14 26.06 3.87
C THR A 346 -17.52 26.14 2.41
N MET A 347 -18.82 26.00 2.14
CA MET A 347 -19.41 26.28 0.84
C MET A 347 -19.89 27.73 0.82
N ARG A 348 -19.62 28.46 -0.26
CA ARG A 348 -20.16 29.80 -0.51
C ARG A 348 -20.81 29.84 -1.86
N ALA A 349 -22.09 30.20 -1.91
CA ALA A 349 -22.81 30.43 -3.16
C ALA A 349 -22.59 31.87 -3.63
N GLY A 350 -22.28 32.05 -4.91
CA GLY A 350 -22.21 33.35 -5.57
C GLY A 350 -23.59 33.84 -6.03
N SER A 351 -23.66 35.09 -6.47
CA SER A 351 -24.88 35.61 -7.11
C SER A 351 -25.10 34.98 -8.47
N ILE A 352 -26.36 34.77 -8.87
CA ILE A 352 -26.70 34.40 -10.24
C ILE A 352 -26.34 35.56 -11.18
N SER A 353 -25.53 35.31 -12.21
CA SER A 353 -25.17 36.29 -13.22
C SER A 353 -25.29 35.69 -14.63
N LEU A 354 -26.01 36.36 -15.52
CA LEU A 354 -26.16 35.97 -16.93
C LEU A 354 -26.61 34.52 -17.15
N GLY A 355 -27.46 33.98 -16.27
CA GLY A 355 -27.93 32.60 -16.35
C GLY A 355 -26.89 31.56 -15.88
N SER A 356 -25.91 31.97 -15.08
CA SER A 356 -24.97 31.07 -14.41
C SER A 356 -25.03 31.24 -12.89
N ALA A 357 -24.91 30.13 -12.16
CA ALA A 357 -24.70 30.08 -10.73
C ALA A 357 -23.26 29.66 -10.44
N THR A 358 -22.66 30.18 -9.38
CA THR A 358 -21.26 29.90 -9.02
C THR A 358 -21.16 29.54 -7.56
N ALA A 359 -20.20 28.71 -7.18
CA ALA A 359 -19.91 28.42 -5.79
C ALA A 359 -18.42 28.28 -5.57
N THR A 360 -17.97 28.52 -4.35
CA THR A 360 -16.60 28.30 -3.90
C THR A 360 -16.61 27.35 -2.72
N LEU A 361 -15.79 26.30 -2.78
CA LEU A 361 -15.54 25.37 -1.69
C LEU A 361 -14.14 25.61 -1.11
N THR A 362 -14.07 25.88 0.20
CA THR A 362 -12.80 26.10 0.90
C THR A 362 -12.71 25.26 2.16
N ASP A 363 -11.49 24.94 2.59
CA ASP A 363 -11.24 24.47 3.94
C ASP A 363 -11.61 25.56 4.94
N THR A 364 -12.46 25.24 5.91
CA THR A 364 -12.92 26.19 6.93
C THR A 364 -11.76 26.70 7.79
N ALA A 365 -10.76 25.86 8.08
CA ALA A 365 -9.67 26.21 8.98
C ALA A 365 -8.66 27.16 8.31
N THR A 366 -8.28 26.88 7.07
CA THR A 366 -7.22 27.63 6.38
C THR A 366 -7.72 28.64 5.34
N GLY A 367 -8.98 28.53 4.93
CA GLY A 367 -9.55 29.30 3.81
C GLY A 367 -9.00 28.90 2.44
N LYS A 368 -8.13 27.87 2.37
CA LYS A 368 -7.57 27.40 1.10
C LYS A 368 -8.65 26.75 0.22
N PRO A 369 -8.58 26.93 -1.10
CA PRO A 369 -9.54 26.34 -2.02
C PRO A 369 -9.44 24.81 -2.03
N ILE A 370 -10.59 24.14 -2.11
CA ILE A 370 -10.67 22.68 -2.24
C ILE A 370 -11.04 22.34 -3.67
N ALA A 371 -10.05 21.85 -4.42
CA ALA A 371 -10.17 21.50 -5.82
C ALA A 371 -10.62 20.04 -6.02
N GLY A 372 -11.25 19.77 -7.15
CA GLY A 372 -11.56 18.41 -7.61
C GLY A 372 -12.76 17.77 -6.93
N ARG A 373 -13.62 18.56 -6.29
CA ARG A 373 -14.78 18.05 -5.56
C ARG A 373 -16.06 18.23 -6.32
N HIS A 374 -16.82 17.15 -6.39
CA HIS A 374 -18.11 17.14 -7.03
C HIS A 374 -19.14 17.85 -6.14
N VAL A 375 -19.76 18.90 -6.68
CA VAL A 375 -20.80 19.68 -6.00
C VAL A 375 -22.07 19.68 -6.86
N ARG A 376 -23.22 19.71 -6.19
CA ARG A 376 -24.54 19.69 -6.81
C ARG A 376 -25.24 21.02 -6.64
N PHE A 377 -25.70 21.60 -7.73
CA PHE A 377 -26.59 22.76 -7.75
C PHE A 377 -28.04 22.30 -7.90
N SER A 378 -28.94 22.84 -7.09
CA SER A 378 -30.37 22.50 -7.11
C SER A 378 -31.26 23.74 -6.91
N ALA A 379 -32.51 23.66 -7.36
CA ALA A 379 -33.56 24.63 -7.05
C ALA A 379 -34.79 23.88 -6.55
N GLY A 380 -35.06 23.96 -5.25
CA GLY A 380 -36.02 23.06 -4.60
C GLY A 380 -35.60 21.60 -4.77
N SER A 381 -36.50 20.74 -5.27
CA SER A 381 -36.21 19.32 -5.51
C SER A 381 -35.52 19.03 -6.86
N ARG A 382 -35.36 20.04 -7.73
CA ARG A 382 -34.78 19.85 -9.06
C ARG A 382 -33.27 20.06 -9.02
N THR A 383 -32.51 19.03 -9.38
CA THR A 383 -31.08 19.19 -9.71
C THR A 383 -30.94 20.02 -10.98
N LEU A 384 -30.14 21.08 -10.89
CA LEU A 384 -29.81 21.96 -12.01
C LEU A 384 -28.61 21.41 -12.77
N CYS A 385 -27.53 21.13 -12.06
CA CYS A 385 -26.34 20.48 -12.60
C CYS A 385 -25.47 19.91 -11.46
N ASP A 386 -24.50 19.10 -11.87
CA ASP A 386 -23.44 18.57 -11.03
C ASP A 386 -22.09 18.93 -11.68
N VAL A 387 -21.16 19.50 -10.93
CA VAL A 387 -19.89 20.02 -11.45
C VAL A 387 -18.75 19.76 -10.46
N THR A 388 -17.52 19.70 -10.97
CA THR A 388 -16.30 19.53 -10.16
C THR A 388 -15.65 20.90 -9.90
N THR A 389 -15.22 21.16 -8.65
CA THR A 389 -14.48 22.38 -8.33
C THR A 389 -13.13 22.42 -9.04
N ASP A 390 -12.76 23.59 -9.56
CA ASP A 390 -11.46 23.82 -10.19
C ASP A 390 -10.33 24.03 -9.16
N ALA A 391 -9.12 24.37 -9.63
CA ALA A 391 -7.96 24.63 -8.77
C ALA A 391 -8.16 25.79 -7.78
N ALA A 392 -9.08 26.72 -8.05
CA ALA A 392 -9.46 27.81 -7.15
C ALA A 392 -10.65 27.43 -6.25
N GLY A 393 -11.07 26.15 -6.27
CA GLY A 393 -12.22 25.68 -5.51
C GLY A 393 -13.55 26.17 -6.07
N HIS A 394 -13.56 26.71 -7.30
CA HIS A 394 -14.75 27.27 -7.93
C HIS A 394 -15.52 26.22 -8.71
N ALA A 395 -16.83 26.29 -8.61
CA ALA A 395 -17.78 25.48 -9.35
C ALA A 395 -18.77 26.39 -10.07
N THR A 396 -18.99 26.19 -11.38
CA THR A 396 -19.89 27.03 -12.18
C THR A 396 -20.94 26.19 -12.88
N CYS A 397 -22.22 26.49 -12.62
CA CYS A 397 -23.39 25.89 -13.23
C CYS A 397 -23.98 26.85 -14.27
N GLY A 398 -23.76 26.59 -15.56
CA GLY A 398 -24.30 27.42 -16.65
C GLY A 398 -25.69 26.99 -17.13
N GLY A 399 -26.29 27.79 -18.03
CA GLY A 399 -27.53 27.42 -18.74
C GLY A 399 -28.81 27.59 -17.93
N LEU A 400 -28.78 28.35 -16.84
CA LEU A 400 -29.91 28.59 -15.93
C LEU A 400 -30.84 29.71 -16.42
N LEU A 401 -31.17 29.72 -17.73
CA LEU A 401 -32.10 30.68 -18.31
C LEU A 401 -33.53 30.32 -17.90
N GLY A 402 -34.00 30.93 -16.81
CA GLY A 402 -35.41 30.91 -16.43
C GLY A 402 -35.66 30.94 -14.92
N GLY A 403 -36.23 32.05 -14.43
CA GLY A 403 -37.11 32.08 -13.25
C GLY A 403 -36.58 31.61 -11.89
N LEU A 404 -35.28 31.37 -11.73
CA LEU A 404 -34.72 30.98 -10.43
C LEU A 404 -34.77 32.17 -9.46
N LEU A 405 -35.56 32.06 -8.41
CA LEU A 405 -35.52 33.00 -7.27
C LEU A 405 -34.26 32.80 -6.41
N GLY A 406 -33.66 31.61 -6.49
CA GLY A 406 -32.43 31.22 -5.84
C GLY A 406 -32.06 29.78 -6.21
N TYR A 407 -30.95 29.30 -5.66
CA TYR A 407 -30.45 27.94 -5.80
C TYR A 407 -29.71 27.52 -4.54
N ASP A 408 -29.63 26.22 -4.31
CA ASP A 408 -28.78 25.61 -3.30
C ASP A 408 -27.59 24.95 -3.99
N VAL A 409 -26.45 24.98 -3.34
CA VAL A 409 -25.27 24.20 -3.71
C VAL A 409 -24.89 23.31 -2.54
N SER A 410 -24.58 22.05 -2.82
CA SER A 410 -24.22 21.06 -1.81
C SER A 410 -22.97 20.30 -2.20
N PHE A 411 -22.12 20.08 -1.21
CA PHE A 411 -21.02 19.13 -1.24
C PHE A 411 -21.32 18.04 -0.22
N ALA A 412 -21.34 16.78 -0.67
CA ALA A 412 -21.73 15.63 0.16
C ALA A 412 -20.64 15.21 1.17
N GLY A 413 -19.43 15.74 1.05
CA GLY A 413 -18.27 15.24 1.80
C GLY A 413 -17.61 14.03 1.15
N ASP A 414 -16.45 13.67 1.68
CA ASP A 414 -15.69 12.46 1.39
C ASP A 414 -14.87 12.03 2.64
N ALA A 415 -13.91 11.13 2.50
CA ALA A 415 -13.09 10.68 3.64
C ALA A 415 -12.17 11.76 4.22
N ILE A 416 -11.84 12.79 3.44
CA ILE A 416 -10.94 13.88 3.84
C ILE A 416 -11.74 15.12 4.24
N TRP A 417 -12.84 15.42 3.58
CA TRP A 417 -13.58 16.67 3.71
C TRP A 417 -15.03 16.47 4.15
N ALA A 418 -15.46 17.23 5.14
CA ALA A 418 -16.83 17.19 5.66
C ALA A 418 -17.82 17.81 4.65
N PRO A 419 -19.10 17.37 4.67
CA PRO A 419 -20.15 17.99 3.85
C PRO A 419 -20.37 19.46 4.18
N SER A 420 -20.83 20.23 3.19
CA SER A 420 -21.27 21.62 3.38
C SER A 420 -22.30 22.03 2.32
N THR A 421 -23.12 23.02 2.65
CA THR A 421 -24.15 23.57 1.75
C THR A 421 -24.14 25.10 1.80
N ALA A 422 -24.64 25.73 0.74
CA ALA A 422 -24.88 27.16 0.70
C ALA A 422 -26.09 27.50 -0.17
N HIS A 423 -26.71 28.63 0.10
CA HIS A 423 -27.83 29.16 -0.68
C HIS A 423 -27.40 30.43 -1.42
N GLY A 424 -27.67 30.49 -2.73
CA GLY A 424 -27.43 31.65 -3.57
C GLY A 424 -28.74 32.23 -4.08
N GLY A 425 -28.92 33.54 -3.92
CA GLY A 425 -30.10 34.27 -4.39
C GLY A 425 -29.83 35.13 -5.62
N LEU A 426 -30.91 35.68 -6.20
CA LEU A 426 -30.81 36.81 -7.11
C LEU A 426 -30.35 38.06 -6.35
N LEU A 427 -29.33 38.74 -6.86
CA LEU A 427 -29.09 40.13 -6.47
C LEU A 427 -30.19 40.98 -7.08
N LEU A 428 -31.07 41.56 -6.26
CA LEU A 428 -31.89 42.67 -6.71
C LEU A 428 -30.98 43.81 -7.13
N ARG A 429 -31.42 44.60 -8.12
CA ARG A 429 -30.69 45.72 -8.74
C ARG A 429 -30.20 46.78 -7.74
N ASP A 430 -30.67 46.72 -6.49
CA ASP A 430 -30.38 47.66 -5.40
C ASP A 430 -29.38 47.10 -4.38
N GLY A 431 -28.77 45.93 -4.65
CA GLY A 431 -27.72 45.32 -3.82
C GLY A 431 -28.18 44.72 -2.49
N ARG A 432 -29.50 44.60 -2.26
CA ARG A 432 -30.06 43.96 -1.05
C ARG A 432 -30.49 42.52 -1.34
N PRO A 433 -30.12 41.54 -0.49
CA PRO A 433 -30.63 40.17 -0.60
C PRO A 433 -32.14 40.13 -0.31
N VAL A 434 -32.87 39.29 -1.04
CA VAL A 434 -34.26 38.92 -0.72
C VAL A 434 -34.19 37.71 0.20
N HIS A 435 -34.74 37.83 1.41
CA HIS A 435 -34.86 36.72 2.36
C HIS A 435 -36.04 35.82 2.02
#